data_AF-A0A7X0SE52-F1
#
_entry.id   AF-A0A7X0SE52-F1
#
_cell.length_a   1.000
_cell.length_b   1.000
_cell.length_c   1.000
_cell.angle_alpha   90.00
_cell.angle_beta   90.00
_cell.angle_gamma   90.00
#
_symmetry.space_group_name_H-M   'P 1'
#
loop_
_entity.id
_entity.type
_entity.pdbx_description
1 polymer ?
#
loop_
_entity_poly.entity_id
_entity_poly.type
_entity_poly.pdbx_seq_one_letter_code
_entity_poly.pdbx_strand_id
1 'polypeptide(L)'
;MPIEEQRTQVNLIYDELYQVPKCQEFLRLKINQIAKKTCKPIISCHSLEQVKYIRPELKSANTSYMLISGCNKDNYNELKEELEPYELEDLLNLKPYYSLNLIKSKNGYSKFITELPYKE
;
A
#
# COMPACT_ATOMS: atom_id res chain seq x y z
N MET A 1 4.42 18.89 -24.71
CA MET A 1 3.97 18.19 -23.49
C MET A 1 4.51 18.95 -22.29
N PRO A 2 3.74 19.15 -21.20
CA PRO A 2 4.27 19.82 -20.02
C PRO A 2 5.47 19.06 -19.44
N ILE A 3 6.45 19.83 -18.96
CA ILE A 3 7.65 19.34 -18.28
C ILE A 3 7.20 18.58 -17.03
N GLU A 4 7.86 17.49 -16.66
CA GLU A 4 7.44 16.60 -15.56
C GLU A 4 7.21 17.35 -14.24
N GLU A 5 8.01 18.38 -13.98
CA GLU A 5 7.93 19.28 -12.81
C GLU A 5 6.68 20.18 -12.78
N GLN A 6 5.99 20.35 -13.91
CA GLN A 6 4.76 21.16 -14.01
C GLN A 6 3.49 20.32 -13.88
N ARG A 7 3.60 18.99 -13.71
CA ARG A 7 2.44 18.11 -13.59
C ARG A 7 1.85 18.19 -12.20
N THR A 8 0.54 18.37 -12.12
CA THR A 8 -0.20 18.30 -10.86
C THR A 8 -0.09 16.89 -10.27
N GLN A 9 0.35 16.80 -9.02
CA GLN A 9 0.29 15.54 -8.27
C GLN A 9 -1.16 15.28 -7.86
N VAL A 10 -1.67 14.09 -8.14
CA VAL A 10 -3.03 13.67 -7.78
C VAL A 10 -2.95 12.48 -6.84
N ASN A 11 -3.56 12.58 -5.66
CA ASN A 11 -3.72 11.43 -4.78
C ASN A 11 -5.16 10.92 -4.95
N LEU A 12 -5.31 9.63 -5.21
CA LEU A 12 -6.61 9.00 -5.41
C LEU A 12 -6.83 7.95 -4.33
N ILE A 13 -7.78 8.20 -3.43
CA ILE A 13 -8.04 7.35 -2.28
C ILE A 13 -9.23 6.44 -2.60
N TYR A 14 -9.01 5.14 -2.50
CA TYR A 14 -10.02 4.11 -2.61
C TYR A 14 -10.27 3.52 -1.23
N ASP A 15 -11.49 3.68 -0.73
CA ASP A 15 -11.92 3.02 0.48
C ASP A 15 -12.54 1.66 0.13
N GLU A 16 -11.99 0.58 0.68
CA GLU A 16 -12.46 -0.80 0.48
C GLU A 16 -12.72 -1.16 -1.00
N LEU A 17 -11.69 -0.98 -1.84
CA LEU A 17 -11.77 -1.10 -3.31
C LEU A 17 -12.50 -2.36 -3.82
N TYR A 18 -12.44 -3.46 -3.06
CA TYR A 18 -13.08 -4.72 -3.45
C TYR A 18 -14.60 -4.65 -3.49
N GLN A 19 -15.22 -3.71 -2.77
CA GLN A 19 -16.66 -3.52 -2.75
C GLN A 19 -17.21 -2.99 -4.07
N VAL A 20 -16.34 -2.55 -4.99
CA VAL A 20 -16.72 -2.03 -6.31
C VAL A 20 -16.19 -2.97 -7.42
N PRO A 21 -17.00 -3.95 -7.88
CA PRO A 21 -16.53 -5.08 -8.69
C PRO A 21 -15.78 -4.70 -9.97
N LYS A 22 -16.21 -3.63 -10.65
CA LYS A 22 -15.59 -3.15 -11.89
C LYS A 22 -14.43 -2.18 -11.67
N CYS A 23 -14.27 -1.66 -10.46
CA CYS A 23 -13.19 -0.73 -10.15
C CYS A 23 -11.84 -1.45 -10.06
N GLN A 24 -11.80 -2.66 -9.50
CA GLN A 24 -10.57 -3.47 -9.48
C GLN A 24 -10.04 -3.73 -10.89
N GLU A 25 -10.92 -4.18 -11.80
CA GLU A 25 -10.57 -4.45 -13.20
C GLU A 25 -10.12 -3.18 -13.93
N PHE A 26 -10.81 -2.05 -13.70
CA PHE A 26 -10.43 -0.76 -14.27
C PHE A 26 -9.05 -0.30 -13.76
N LEU A 27 -8.83 -0.36 -12.45
CA LEU A 27 -7.57 0.05 -11.85
C LEU A 27 -6.43 -0.82 -12.34
N ARG A 28 -6.63 -2.15 -12.44
CA ARG A 28 -5.67 -3.09 -13.03
C ARG A 28 -5.12 -2.62 -14.38
N LEU A 29 -6.04 -2.25 -15.29
CA LEU A 29 -5.69 -1.82 -16.65
C LEU A 29 -4.98 -0.46 -16.70
N LYS A 30 -5.13 0.36 -15.65
CA LYS A 30 -4.67 1.75 -15.64
C LYS A 30 -3.51 2.01 -14.68
N ILE A 31 -3.25 1.17 -13.69
CA ILE A 31 -2.31 1.44 -12.59
C ILE A 31 -0.90 1.82 -13.08
N ASN A 32 -0.37 1.08 -14.06
CA ASN A 32 0.93 1.37 -14.66
C ASN A 32 0.96 2.68 -15.47
N GLN A 33 -0.18 3.10 -16.02
CA GLN A 33 -0.29 4.38 -16.74
C GLN A 33 -0.49 5.55 -15.76
N ILE A 34 -1.24 5.32 -14.68
CA ILE A 34 -1.53 6.29 -13.62
C ILE A 34 -0.23 6.64 -12.88
N ALA A 35 0.58 5.64 -12.54
CA ALA A 35 1.88 5.83 -11.86
C ALA A 35 2.85 6.72 -12.67
N LYS A 36 2.81 6.65 -14.02
CA LYS A 36 3.62 7.49 -14.92
C LYS A 36 3.13 8.94 -15.03
N LYS A 37 1.91 9.24 -14.56
CA LYS A 37 1.23 10.54 -14.70
C LYS A 37 1.09 11.25 -13.35
N THR A 38 2.07 11.11 -12.46
CA THR A 38 2.11 11.77 -11.13
C THR A 38 0.87 11.53 -10.27
N CYS A 39 0.11 10.45 -10.55
CA CYS A 39 -1.05 10.06 -9.78
C CYS A 39 -0.70 8.88 -8.86
N LYS A 40 -1.11 8.98 -7.60
CA LYS A 40 -0.79 8.05 -6.52
C LYS A 40 -2.10 7.42 -5.98
N PRO A 41 -2.44 6.21 -6.43
CA PRO A 41 -3.50 5.43 -5.80
C PRO A 41 -3.14 5.07 -4.36
N ILE A 42 -4.06 5.30 -3.44
CA ILE A 42 -4.00 4.86 -2.03
C ILE A 42 -5.23 3.99 -1.84
N ILE A 43 -5.03 2.75 -1.42
CA ILE A 43 -6.10 1.76 -1.32
C ILE A 43 -6.14 1.27 0.13
N SER A 44 -7.28 1.42 0.79
CA SER A 44 -7.57 0.68 2.03
C SER A 44 -8.18 -0.68 1.68
N CYS A 45 -7.80 -1.69 2.44
CA CYS A 45 -8.44 -3.01 2.44
C CYS A 45 -8.12 -3.72 3.75
N HIS A 46 -9.03 -4.58 4.21
CA HIS A 46 -8.82 -5.41 5.39
C HIS A 46 -7.86 -6.58 5.13
N SER A 47 -7.87 -7.11 3.89
CA SER A 47 -6.98 -8.20 3.49
C SER A 47 -6.48 -8.00 2.07
N LEU A 48 -5.22 -8.34 1.85
CA LEU A 48 -4.58 -8.29 0.52
C LEU A 48 -5.24 -9.26 -0.48
N GLU A 49 -5.91 -10.32 0.02
CA GLU A 49 -6.75 -11.21 -0.79
C GLU A 49 -7.93 -10.50 -1.46
N GLN A 50 -8.46 -9.44 -0.84
CA GLN A 50 -9.57 -8.67 -1.40
C GLN A 50 -9.18 -7.93 -2.68
N VAL A 51 -7.88 -7.63 -2.83
CA VAL A 51 -7.29 -6.97 -4.00
C VAL A 51 -6.44 -7.92 -4.84
N LYS A 52 -6.62 -9.25 -4.69
CA LYS A 52 -5.81 -10.29 -5.37
C LYS A 52 -5.69 -10.09 -6.88
N TYR A 53 -6.74 -9.58 -7.54
CA TYR A 53 -6.78 -9.38 -8.99
C TYR A 53 -5.86 -8.27 -9.49
N ILE A 54 -5.43 -7.35 -8.62
CA ILE A 54 -4.51 -6.26 -8.93
C ILE A 54 -3.13 -6.45 -8.28
N ARG A 55 -2.93 -7.54 -7.50
CA ARG A 55 -1.67 -7.81 -6.80
C ARG A 55 -0.46 -7.89 -7.73
N PRO A 56 -0.51 -8.58 -8.90
CA PRO A 56 0.64 -8.65 -9.80
C PRO A 56 1.08 -7.26 -10.25
N GLU A 57 0.12 -6.41 -10.59
CA GLU A 57 0.39 -5.04 -11.03
C GLU A 57 0.92 -4.18 -9.88
N LEU A 58 0.34 -4.29 -8.67
CA LEU A 58 0.85 -3.60 -7.48
C LEU A 58 2.30 -3.99 -7.15
N LYS A 59 2.65 -5.28 -7.24
CA LYS A 59 4.03 -5.77 -7.06
C LYS A 59 4.95 -5.18 -8.13
N SER A 60 4.54 -5.21 -9.41
CA SER A 60 5.33 -4.62 -10.51
C SER A 60 5.51 -3.11 -10.40
N ALA A 61 4.55 -2.41 -9.78
CA ALA A 61 4.56 -0.96 -9.61
C ALA A 61 5.42 -0.49 -8.42
N ASN A 62 6.12 -1.40 -7.73
CA ASN A 62 6.88 -1.10 -6.51
C ASN A 62 6.05 -0.40 -5.43
N THR A 63 4.85 -0.94 -5.16
CA THR A 63 3.88 -0.36 -4.22
C THR A 63 4.42 -0.33 -2.79
N SER A 64 4.06 0.71 -2.05
CA SER A 64 4.32 0.81 -0.60
C SER A 64 3.17 0.21 0.20
N TYR A 65 3.47 -0.44 1.32
CA TYR A 65 2.49 -1.10 2.18
C TYR A 65 2.56 -0.54 3.60
N MET A 66 1.40 -0.43 4.24
CA MET A 66 1.24 -0.02 5.63
C MET A 66 0.32 -1.04 6.31
N LEU A 67 0.85 -1.82 7.24
CA LEU A 67 0.12 -2.80 8.04
C LEU A 67 -0.21 -2.15 9.39
N ILE A 68 -1.48 -1.86 9.63
CA ILE A 68 -1.95 -1.18 10.85
C ILE A 68 -2.08 -2.20 11.99
N SER A 69 -1.95 -1.77 13.25
CA SER A 69 -2.27 -2.59 14.42
C SER A 69 -3.63 -3.30 14.26
N GLY A 70 -3.67 -4.60 14.59
CA GLY A 70 -4.83 -5.47 14.36
C GLY A 70 -4.94 -6.07 12.95
N CYS A 71 -3.95 -5.84 12.08
CA CYS A 71 -3.90 -6.44 10.75
C CYS A 71 -3.77 -7.98 10.81
N ASN A 72 -4.41 -8.68 9.88
CA ASN A 72 -4.35 -10.15 9.81
C ASN A 72 -2.91 -10.62 9.48
N LYS A 73 -2.45 -11.66 10.20
CA LYS A 73 -1.16 -12.35 9.97
C LYS A 73 -0.92 -12.77 8.52
N ASP A 74 -1.97 -13.08 7.76
CA ASP A 74 -1.84 -13.50 6.38
C ASP A 74 -1.24 -12.38 5.51
N ASN A 75 -1.61 -11.12 5.79
CA ASN A 75 -1.06 -9.95 5.10
C ASN A 75 0.44 -9.78 5.39
N TYR A 76 0.88 -10.11 6.61
CA TYR A 76 2.31 -10.13 6.97
C TYR A 76 3.03 -11.26 6.22
N ASN A 77 2.48 -12.46 6.23
CA ASN A 77 3.10 -13.62 5.59
C ASN A 77 3.34 -13.40 4.09
N GLU A 78 2.44 -12.67 3.42
CA GLU A 78 2.60 -12.28 2.02
C GLU A 78 3.75 -11.29 1.74
N LEU A 79 4.23 -10.58 2.76
CA LEU A 79 5.27 -9.56 2.68
C LEU A 79 6.50 -9.89 3.56
N LYS A 80 6.58 -11.11 4.07
CA LYS A 80 7.53 -11.50 5.13
C LYS A 80 8.97 -11.26 4.71
N GLU A 81 9.35 -11.71 3.52
CA GLU A 81 10.70 -11.54 2.99
C GLU A 81 11.06 -10.06 2.83
N GLU A 82 10.10 -9.24 2.40
CA GLU A 82 10.29 -7.82 2.24
C GLU A 82 10.28 -7.06 3.57
N LEU A 83 9.75 -7.61 4.66
CA LEU A 83 9.63 -6.95 5.96
C LEU A 83 10.81 -7.16 6.92
N GLU A 84 11.74 -8.08 6.60
CA GLU A 84 12.96 -8.32 7.39
C GLU A 84 13.67 -7.00 7.79
N PRO A 85 14.00 -6.78 9.08
CA PRO A 85 14.09 -7.77 10.15
C PRO A 85 12.84 -7.88 11.04
N TYR A 86 11.71 -7.26 10.66
CA TYR A 86 10.49 -7.34 11.48
C TYR A 86 9.88 -8.73 11.39
N GLU A 87 9.43 -9.26 12.52
CA GLU A 87 8.77 -10.56 12.64
C GLU A 87 7.25 -10.42 12.76
N LEU A 88 6.52 -11.54 12.62
CA LEU A 88 5.06 -11.55 12.80
C LEU A 88 4.67 -11.04 14.20
N GLU A 89 5.50 -11.36 15.20
CA GLU A 89 5.30 -10.95 16.59
C GLU A 89 5.35 -9.41 16.74
N ASP A 90 6.17 -8.71 15.95
CA ASP A 90 6.21 -7.24 15.94
C ASP A 90 4.88 -6.65 15.46
N LEU A 91 4.26 -7.26 14.44
CA LEU A 91 2.95 -6.85 13.95
C LEU A 91 1.85 -7.09 14.99
N LEU A 92 1.86 -8.27 15.62
CA LEU A 92 0.85 -8.66 16.61
C LEU A 92 0.92 -7.80 17.88
N ASN A 93 2.12 -7.33 18.25
CA ASN A 93 2.35 -6.49 19.41
C ASN A 93 2.30 -4.97 19.12
N LEU A 94 1.91 -4.55 17.91
CA LEU A 94 1.74 -3.14 17.60
C LEU A 94 0.68 -2.51 18.52
N LYS A 95 1.04 -1.42 19.19
CA LYS A 95 0.11 -0.59 19.95
C LYS A 95 -1.02 -0.05 19.04
N PRO A 96 -2.21 0.24 19.59
CA PRO A 96 -3.23 0.99 18.85
C PRO A 96 -2.63 2.27 18.24
N TYR A 97 -3.07 2.61 17.03
CA TYR A 97 -2.54 3.74 16.26
C TYR A 97 -1.06 3.63 15.88
N TYR A 98 -0.52 2.41 15.75
CA TYR A 98 0.78 2.17 15.12
C TYR A 98 0.63 1.38 13.83
N SER A 99 1.60 1.53 12.93
CA SER A 99 1.72 0.71 11.73
C SER A 99 3.15 0.21 11.51
N LEU A 100 3.25 -1.00 10.95
CA LEU A 100 4.46 -1.55 10.35
C LEU A 100 4.46 -1.21 8.85
N ASN A 101 5.48 -0.51 8.40
CA ASN A 101 5.53 0.09 7.07
C ASN A 101 6.61 -0.53 6.22
N LEU A 102 6.28 -0.74 4.94
CA LEU A 102 7.19 -1.11 3.87
C LEU A 102 7.05 -0.04 2.76
N ILE A 103 7.89 0.99 2.82
CA ILE A 103 7.76 2.18 1.96
C ILE A 103 8.81 2.17 0.86
N LYS A 104 8.38 2.27 -0.40
CA LYS A 104 9.26 2.41 -1.55
C LYS A 104 9.94 3.79 -1.51
N SER A 105 11.27 3.79 -1.48
CA SER A 105 12.11 4.98 -1.53
C SER A 105 13.06 4.94 -2.73
N LYS A 106 13.79 6.03 -2.97
CA LYS A 106 14.78 6.11 -4.05
C LYS A 106 15.86 5.02 -3.94
N ASN A 107 16.19 4.60 -2.71
CA ASN A 107 17.29 3.68 -2.42
C ASN A 107 16.82 2.23 -2.17
N GLY A 108 15.55 1.89 -2.45
CA GLY A 108 15.00 0.56 -2.17
C GLY A 108 13.71 0.65 -1.39
N TYR A 109 13.55 -0.21 -0.38
CA TYR A 109 12.42 -0.17 0.54
C TYR A 109 12.90 0.20 1.94
N SER A 110 12.23 1.18 2.54
CA SER A 110 12.39 1.56 3.94
C SER A 110 11.37 0.81 4.77
N LYS A 111 11.81 0.26 5.91
CA LYS A 111 10.98 -0.56 6.79
C LYS A 111 11.02 0.05 8.18
N PHE A 112 9.87 0.34 8.76
CA PHE A 112 9.81 0.99 10.06
C PHE A 112 8.43 0.87 10.70
N ILE A 113 8.42 0.92 12.03
CA ILE A 113 7.20 1.10 12.81
C ILE A 113 7.02 2.60 13.07
N THR A 114 5.81 3.13 12.86
CA THR A 114 5.47 4.53 13.14
C THR A 114 4.18 4.62 13.94
N GLU A 115 4.11 5.66 14.78
CA GLU A 115 2.84 6.14 15.33
C GLU A 115 2.05 6.86 14.24
N LEU A 116 0.75 6.59 14.18
CA LEU A 116 -0.22 7.20 13.28
C LEU A 116 -0.92 8.35 14.01
N PRO A 117 -1.29 9.43 13.29
CA PRO A 117 -2.03 10.52 13.89
C PRO A 117 -3.40 10.02 14.37
N TYR A 118 -3.70 10.22 15.65
CA TYR A 118 -5.02 10.04 16.22
C TYR A 118 -5.48 11.34 16.89
N LYS A 119 -6.79 11.57 16.93
CA LYS A 119 -7.38 12.63 17.75
C LYS A 119 -7.77 12.00 19.09
N GLU A 120 -7.22 12.54 20.16
CA GLU A 120 -7.73 12.33 21.53
C GLU A 120 -9.15 12.88 21.67
#